data_AF-A0A7G8HKT8-F1
#
_entry.id   AF-A0A7G8HKT8-F1
#
_cell.length_a   1.000
_cell.length_b   1.000
_cell.length_c   1.000
_cell.angle_alpha   90.00
_cell.angle_beta   90.00
_cell.angle_gamma   90.00
#
_symmetry.space_group_name_H-M   'P 1'
#
loop_
_entity.id
_entity.type
_entity.pdbx_description
1 polymer ?
#
loop_
_entity_poly.entity_id
_entity_poly.type
_entity_poly.pdbx_seq_one_letter_code
_entity_poly.pdbx_strand_id
1 'polypeptide(L)'
;MLIALMMGMVLMAGVTGLLLRQLMGRKLGAAESYQQMAETAALNGFNRILSELNNDDNTAYKGYLFTLDHHGGDIDSSGSEKWGWNASNQDDFPLRELCTNRSQLPEAVPASSSTGEPPHVALTESTSSQRDDGKANIQLQYRLRGYTTTATASNNGAGEGRFQIEGLVVRDGDDPGKGYLARTLLLRSLYVNSIVAGEGDWAVLAGQTLSLGDTEILDRNGNTGEGKVLLNVNSADRYLTANGCLPSNLLEDVGVSNTNDNLKNRVIPILEKGLPTSNLWNLGLTQDQASDSDKVRIWSFDDTDSLEDCDAIVCSRDSDSANAEERDDLEEDGGSVIRLSSSELCKGTGDDCHIFVEHINLTSTRLLIETSANRPVVLHLEYPGTSTVPPSEPGITGSINLGSGAQLCGVDASSDICNGKPEQLIILSAAPKPSGVRSCGVSPVSDKYVLAFEGDSLPAASVHLIPGIVKTGTSRTSLNGLIWADGICTDAGPFTLVSGTSGDSTVVRDLNEQWDWESQNFPGYGQMVTRGIRGTGLDTFRRW
;
A
#
# COMPACT_ATOMS: atom_id res chain seq x y z
N MET A 1 78.38 7.77 -49.52
CA MET A 1 77.59 6.52 -49.44
C MET A 1 76.91 6.35 -48.08
N LEU A 2 77.62 6.49 -46.95
CA LEU A 2 77.05 6.43 -45.58
C LEU A 2 75.92 7.42 -45.31
N ILE A 3 76.02 8.67 -45.78
CA ILE A 3 74.97 9.70 -45.58
C ILE A 3 73.68 9.36 -46.34
N ALA A 4 73.78 8.81 -47.55
CA ALA A 4 72.61 8.39 -48.34
C ALA A 4 71.91 7.17 -47.70
N LEU A 5 72.67 6.24 -47.12
CA LEU A 5 72.14 5.11 -46.36
C LEU A 5 71.45 5.56 -45.07
N MET A 6 72.02 6.51 -44.32
CA MET A 6 71.37 7.08 -43.13
C MET A 6 70.10 7.87 -43.49
N MET A 7 70.12 8.67 -44.56
CA MET A 7 68.96 9.44 -44.99
C MET A 7 67.83 8.52 -45.52
N GLY A 8 68.16 7.43 -46.19
CA GLY A 8 67.21 6.36 -46.55
C GLY A 8 66.59 5.68 -45.32
N MET A 9 67.38 5.39 -44.29
CA MET A 9 66.86 4.84 -43.03
C MET A 9 65.94 5.83 -42.29
N VAL A 10 66.30 7.11 -42.24
CA VAL A 10 65.47 8.15 -41.60
C VAL A 10 64.13 8.34 -42.34
N LEU A 11 64.13 8.33 -43.67
CA LEU A 11 62.91 8.43 -44.47
C LEU A 11 62.01 7.19 -44.29
N MET A 12 62.59 5.98 -44.31
CA MET A 12 61.85 4.74 -44.06
C MET A 12 61.27 4.70 -42.64
N ALA A 13 62.02 5.15 -41.63
CA ALA A 13 61.53 5.30 -40.26
C ALA A 13 60.39 6.33 -40.16
N GLY A 14 60.49 7.46 -40.87
CA GLY A 14 59.44 8.48 -40.91
C GLY A 14 58.14 7.99 -41.56
N VAL A 15 58.23 7.29 -42.69
CA VAL A 15 57.06 6.70 -43.37
C VAL A 15 56.43 5.59 -42.53
N THR A 16 57.26 4.74 -41.92
CA THR A 16 56.78 3.68 -41.01
C THR A 16 56.08 4.29 -39.79
N GLY A 17 56.62 5.37 -39.21
CA GLY A 17 56.00 6.09 -38.10
C GLY A 17 54.65 6.71 -38.47
N LEU A 18 54.50 7.28 -39.67
CA LEU A 18 53.23 7.83 -40.16
C LEU A 18 52.18 6.73 -40.38
N LEU A 19 52.56 5.60 -40.98
CA LEU A 19 51.68 4.44 -41.17
C LEU A 19 51.25 3.84 -39.83
N LEU A 20 52.17 3.69 -38.88
CA LEU A 20 51.87 3.25 -37.52
C LEU A 20 50.88 4.21 -36.83
N ARG A 21 51.07 5.53 -36.96
CA ARG A 21 50.15 6.52 -36.39
C ARG A 21 48.76 6.45 -37.02
N GLN A 22 48.66 6.25 -38.33
CA GLN A 22 47.37 6.13 -39.02
C GLN A 22 46.63 4.84 -38.65
N LEU A 23 47.36 3.72 -38.53
CA LEU A 23 46.82 2.45 -38.06
C LEU A 23 46.41 2.50 -36.59
N MET A 24 47.24 3.10 -35.72
CA MET A 24 46.90 3.33 -34.31
C MET A 24 45.67 4.24 -34.17
N GLY A 25 45.58 5.33 -34.95
CA GLY A 25 44.42 6.22 -34.93
C GLY A 25 43.12 5.52 -35.34
N ARG A 26 43.15 4.68 -36.38
CA ARG A 26 42.02 3.83 -36.77
C ARG A 26 41.65 2.80 -35.71
N LYS A 27 42.65 2.17 -35.08
CA LYS A 27 42.45 1.21 -34.00
C LYS A 27 41.84 1.86 -32.75
N LEU A 28 42.31 3.06 -32.39
CA LEU A 28 41.77 3.86 -31.29
C LEU A 28 40.33 4.28 -31.55
N GLY A 29 40.01 4.83 -32.73
CA GLY A 29 38.63 5.18 -33.07
C GLY A 29 37.71 3.96 -33.15
N ALA A 30 38.22 2.81 -33.61
CA ALA A 30 37.46 1.57 -33.59
C ALA A 30 37.16 1.07 -32.17
N ALA A 31 38.16 1.10 -31.29
CA ALA A 31 38.03 0.71 -29.89
C ALA A 31 37.07 1.63 -29.12
N GLU A 32 37.16 2.94 -29.33
CA GLU A 32 36.25 3.92 -28.72
C GLU A 32 34.80 3.71 -29.16
N SER A 33 34.58 3.42 -30.44
CA SER A 33 33.25 3.08 -30.95
C SER A 33 32.71 1.77 -30.34
N TYR A 34 33.54 0.74 -30.16
CA TYR A 34 33.13 -0.46 -29.42
C TYR A 34 32.82 -0.16 -27.95
N GLN A 35 33.57 0.75 -27.32
CA GLN A 35 33.31 1.16 -25.95
C GLN A 35 31.97 1.88 -25.80
N GLN A 36 31.65 2.81 -26.70
CA GLN A 36 30.35 3.51 -26.72
C GLN A 36 29.19 2.53 -26.95
N MET A 37 29.39 1.52 -27.79
CA MET A 37 28.43 0.44 -27.99
C MET A 37 28.25 -0.41 -26.72
N ALA A 38 29.32 -0.73 -25.99
CA ALA A 38 29.25 -1.43 -24.70
C ALA A 38 28.51 -0.60 -23.64
N GLU A 39 28.72 0.72 -23.58
CA GLU A 39 27.97 1.63 -22.70
C GLU A 39 26.49 1.67 -23.06
N THR A 40 26.17 1.75 -24.36
CA THR A 40 24.80 1.69 -24.86
C THR A 40 24.13 0.35 -24.51
N ALA A 41 24.87 -0.75 -24.60
CA ALA A 41 24.39 -2.06 -24.19
C ALA A 41 24.07 -2.12 -22.70
N ALA A 42 24.93 -1.58 -21.84
CA ALA A 42 24.69 -1.51 -20.40
C ALA A 42 23.46 -0.65 -20.05
N LEU A 43 23.30 0.52 -20.69
CA LEU A 43 22.15 1.41 -20.49
C LEU A 43 20.83 0.79 -20.94
N ASN A 44 20.80 0.21 -22.13
CA ASN A 44 19.60 -0.45 -22.65
C ASN A 44 19.25 -1.71 -21.84
N GLY A 45 20.26 -2.48 -21.45
CA GLY A 45 20.11 -3.63 -20.57
C GLY A 45 19.51 -3.25 -19.22
N PHE A 46 20.01 -2.16 -18.61
CA PHE A 46 19.43 -1.60 -17.39
C PHE A 46 17.95 -1.24 -17.56
N ASN A 47 17.61 -0.52 -18.64
CA ASN A 47 16.23 -0.11 -18.89
C ASN A 47 15.29 -1.31 -19.09
N ARG A 48 15.75 -2.40 -19.74
CA ARG A 48 14.98 -3.66 -19.85
C ARG A 48 14.73 -4.29 -18.48
N ILE A 49 15.77 -4.43 -17.66
CA ILE A 49 15.65 -4.95 -16.29
C ILE A 49 14.67 -4.10 -15.48
N LEU A 50 14.83 -2.78 -15.51
CA LEU A 50 13.95 -1.86 -14.79
C LEU A 50 12.49 -1.99 -15.26
N SER A 51 12.26 -2.13 -16.57
CA SER A 51 10.92 -2.33 -17.13
C SER A 51 10.28 -3.63 -16.65
N GLU A 52 11.05 -4.73 -16.54
CA GLU A 52 10.55 -5.99 -16.02
C GLU A 52 10.24 -5.90 -14.52
N LEU A 53 11.11 -5.27 -13.73
CA LEU A 53 10.94 -5.14 -12.29
C LEU A 53 9.80 -4.18 -11.91
N ASN A 54 9.56 -3.14 -12.70
CA ASN A 54 8.47 -2.18 -12.48
C ASN A 54 7.11 -2.62 -13.04
N ASN A 55 7.03 -3.81 -13.66
CA ASN A 55 5.76 -4.34 -14.14
C ASN A 55 4.82 -4.59 -12.96
N ASP A 56 3.62 -4.01 -13.03
CA ASP A 56 2.55 -4.08 -12.02
C ASP A 56 1.47 -5.11 -12.34
N ASP A 57 1.55 -5.81 -13.47
CA ASP A 57 0.67 -6.94 -13.76
C ASP A 57 0.91 -8.07 -12.76
N ASN A 58 -0.11 -8.43 -11.98
CA ASN A 58 -0.06 -9.50 -10.98
C ASN A 58 0.47 -10.84 -11.51
N THR A 59 0.26 -11.15 -12.79
CA THR A 59 0.74 -12.39 -13.41
C THR A 59 2.21 -12.34 -13.82
N ALA A 60 2.78 -11.14 -13.89
CA ALA A 60 4.15 -10.86 -14.30
C ALA A 60 4.93 -10.00 -13.28
N TYR A 61 4.39 -9.83 -12.07
CA TYR A 61 4.89 -8.92 -11.06
C TYR A 61 6.24 -9.40 -10.51
N LYS A 62 7.26 -8.53 -10.63
CA LYS A 62 8.63 -8.79 -10.16
C LYS A 62 9.13 -7.71 -9.19
N GLY A 63 8.28 -6.76 -8.80
CA GLY A 63 8.67 -5.61 -7.98
C GLY A 63 9.19 -5.99 -6.59
N TYR A 64 8.72 -7.10 -6.02
CA TYR A 64 9.21 -7.62 -4.73
C TYR A 64 10.72 -7.88 -4.71
N LEU A 65 11.34 -8.10 -5.88
CA LEU A 65 12.77 -8.28 -5.99
C LEU A 65 13.52 -7.02 -5.52
N PHE A 66 12.98 -5.81 -5.69
CA PHE A 66 13.64 -4.61 -5.18
C PHE A 66 13.85 -4.61 -3.65
N THR A 67 13.05 -5.36 -2.89
CA THR A 67 13.14 -5.43 -1.43
C THR A 67 14.03 -6.56 -0.90
N LEU A 68 14.66 -7.29 -1.81
CA LEU A 68 15.53 -8.40 -1.49
C LEU A 68 16.97 -7.97 -1.80
N ASP A 69 17.95 -8.63 -1.19
CA ASP A 69 19.33 -8.53 -1.66
C ASP A 69 19.62 -9.62 -2.70
N HIS A 70 20.40 -9.25 -3.71
CA HIS A 70 21.04 -10.19 -4.62
C HIS A 70 22.27 -10.75 -3.92
N HIS A 71 22.60 -12.04 -4.10
CA HIS A 71 23.90 -12.50 -3.64
C HIS A 71 24.98 -11.70 -4.35
N GLY A 72 25.92 -11.16 -3.58
CA GLY A 72 27.04 -10.40 -4.12
C GLY A 72 28.30 -11.25 -4.05
N GLY A 73 29.12 -11.18 -5.09
CA GLY A 73 30.56 -11.18 -4.88
C GLY A 73 31.04 -9.80 -4.43
N ASP A 74 32.20 -9.76 -3.81
CA ASP A 74 32.94 -8.53 -3.56
C ASP A 74 33.25 -7.84 -4.90
N ILE A 75 32.74 -6.61 -5.02
CA ILE A 75 32.81 -5.75 -6.20
C ILE A 75 34.24 -5.38 -6.62
N ASP A 76 35.19 -5.51 -5.70
CA ASP A 76 36.61 -5.21 -5.91
C ASP A 76 37.47 -6.50 -6.03
N SER A 77 36.84 -7.68 -5.92
CA SER A 77 37.52 -8.98 -5.96
C SER A 77 36.97 -9.87 -7.08
N SER A 78 37.75 -10.02 -8.15
CA SER A 78 37.45 -10.92 -9.28
C SER A 78 37.32 -12.37 -8.81
N GLY A 79 36.23 -13.06 -9.17
CA GLY A 79 35.99 -14.47 -8.79
C GLY A 79 35.29 -14.69 -7.44
N SER A 80 34.88 -13.63 -6.74
CA SER A 80 34.10 -13.70 -5.50
C SER A 80 32.62 -14.04 -5.70
N GLU A 81 32.24 -14.45 -6.91
CA GLU A 81 30.96 -14.08 -7.46
C GLU A 81 29.87 -15.13 -7.18
N LYS A 82 28.94 -14.80 -6.28
CA LYS A 82 27.69 -15.54 -6.10
C LYS A 82 26.61 -14.78 -6.84
N TRP A 83 26.24 -15.21 -8.02
CA TRP A 83 25.32 -14.47 -8.87
C TRP A 83 23.88 -14.97 -8.71
N GLY A 84 22.94 -14.04 -8.77
CA GLY A 84 21.50 -14.27 -8.69
C GLY A 84 20.86 -13.70 -7.44
N TRP A 85 19.56 -13.43 -7.56
CA TRP A 85 18.65 -13.39 -6.43
C TRP A 85 18.77 -14.71 -5.67
N ASN A 86 18.92 -14.68 -4.34
CA ASN A 86 19.10 -15.89 -3.54
C ASN A 86 18.00 -16.91 -3.86
N ALA A 87 18.36 -18.17 -4.08
CA ALA A 87 17.38 -19.25 -4.20
C ALA A 87 16.46 -19.31 -2.97
N SER A 88 17.00 -19.03 -1.77
CA SER A 88 16.23 -18.90 -0.53
C SER A 88 15.29 -17.69 -0.51
N ASN A 89 15.39 -16.73 -1.45
CA ASN A 89 14.35 -15.71 -1.61
C ASN A 89 13.06 -16.31 -2.21
N GLN A 90 13.14 -17.49 -2.84
CA GLN A 90 11.96 -18.21 -3.33
C GLN A 90 11.25 -18.98 -2.20
N ASP A 91 11.97 -19.45 -1.17
CA ASP A 91 11.42 -20.38 -0.17
C ASP A 91 11.51 -19.91 1.32
N ASP A 92 12.53 -19.14 1.74
CA ASP A 92 12.84 -18.91 3.17
C ASP A 92 12.65 -17.47 3.68
N PHE A 93 12.69 -16.44 2.81
CA PHE A 93 12.54 -15.05 3.26
C PHE A 93 11.06 -14.63 3.31
N PRO A 94 10.50 -14.25 4.47
CA PRO A 94 9.12 -13.76 4.53
C PRO A 94 9.03 -12.39 3.87
N LEU A 95 8.32 -12.33 2.74
CA LEU A 95 7.88 -11.06 2.17
C LEU A 95 6.78 -10.49 3.05
N ARG A 96 6.62 -9.18 3.01
CA ARG A 96 5.49 -8.52 3.69
C ARG A 96 4.15 -9.05 3.19
N GLU A 97 4.00 -9.16 1.87
CA GLU A 97 2.85 -9.81 1.23
C GLU A 97 3.18 -11.27 0.98
N LEU A 98 2.67 -12.13 1.86
CA LEU A 98 3.14 -13.50 1.98
C LEU A 98 2.84 -14.34 0.75
N CYS A 99 1.73 -14.05 0.07
CA CYS A 99 1.27 -14.77 -1.11
C CYS A 99 1.70 -14.14 -2.45
N THR A 100 2.71 -13.27 -2.44
CA THR A 100 3.31 -12.76 -3.69
C THR A 100 3.89 -13.92 -4.50
N ASN A 101 3.55 -14.01 -5.79
CA ASN A 101 4.11 -15.03 -6.68
C ASN A 101 5.61 -14.79 -6.92
N ARG A 102 6.44 -15.78 -6.57
CA ARG A 102 7.91 -15.69 -6.67
C ARG A 102 8.54 -16.54 -7.78
N SER A 103 7.70 -17.16 -8.62
CA SER A 103 8.15 -18.13 -9.64
C SER A 103 8.87 -17.48 -10.82
N GLN A 104 8.74 -16.16 -11.00
CA GLN A 104 9.28 -15.46 -12.15
C GLN A 104 10.49 -14.61 -11.77
N LEU A 105 11.55 -14.70 -12.58
CA LEU A 105 12.75 -13.88 -12.48
C LEU A 105 12.97 -13.08 -13.76
N PRO A 106 13.78 -12.00 -13.74
CA PRO A 106 14.18 -11.32 -14.96
C PRO A 106 15.05 -12.20 -15.87
N GLU A 107 14.98 -12.00 -17.19
CA GLU A 107 15.72 -12.81 -18.17
C GLU A 107 17.25 -12.71 -17.97
N ALA A 108 17.73 -11.57 -17.49
CA ALA A 108 19.15 -11.29 -17.25
C ALA A 108 19.73 -11.94 -15.97
N VAL A 109 19.01 -12.91 -15.39
CA VAL A 109 19.35 -13.63 -14.16
C VAL A 109 19.34 -15.14 -14.45
N PRO A 110 20.18 -15.97 -13.80
CA PRO A 110 20.13 -17.42 -13.99
C PRO A 110 18.71 -17.97 -13.78
N ALA A 111 18.27 -18.85 -14.69
CA ALA A 111 16.91 -19.38 -14.71
C ALA A 111 16.61 -20.42 -13.60
N SER A 112 17.37 -20.47 -12.51
CA SER A 112 17.22 -21.47 -11.44
C SER A 112 18.00 -21.10 -10.18
N SER A 113 17.82 -21.87 -9.10
CA SER A 113 18.59 -21.85 -7.85
C SER A 113 20.12 -22.03 -7.99
N SER A 114 20.63 -22.11 -9.22
CA SER A 114 22.05 -22.14 -9.52
C SER A 114 22.73 -20.82 -9.14
N THR A 115 23.79 -20.88 -8.36
CA THR A 115 24.70 -19.76 -8.09
C THR A 115 25.68 -19.49 -9.25
N GLY A 116 25.32 -19.87 -10.48
CA GLY A 116 26.17 -19.76 -11.67
C GLY A 116 26.17 -18.36 -12.26
N GLU A 117 27.11 -18.06 -13.17
CA GLU A 117 27.16 -16.75 -13.83
C GLU A 117 25.82 -16.35 -14.49
N PRO A 118 25.42 -15.06 -14.39
CA PRO A 118 24.20 -14.61 -15.03
C PRO A 118 24.35 -14.74 -16.55
N PRO A 119 23.27 -15.15 -17.25
CA PRO A 119 23.31 -15.34 -18.69
C PRO A 119 23.58 -14.01 -19.40
N HIS A 120 24.31 -14.07 -20.51
CA HIS A 120 24.43 -12.94 -21.42
C HIS A 120 23.17 -12.86 -22.29
N VAL A 121 22.42 -11.77 -22.18
CA VAL A 121 21.17 -11.56 -22.92
C VAL A 121 21.43 -10.65 -24.11
N ALA A 122 20.97 -11.06 -25.29
CA ALA A 122 21.14 -10.28 -26.51
C ALA A 122 20.16 -9.11 -26.59
N LEU A 123 20.67 -7.91 -26.92
CA LEU A 123 19.85 -6.73 -27.22
C LEU A 123 19.47 -6.66 -28.70
N THR A 124 20.31 -7.23 -29.56
CA THR A 124 20.25 -7.11 -31.03
C THR A 124 20.16 -8.49 -31.66
N GLU A 125 19.37 -8.63 -32.72
CA GLU A 125 19.28 -9.87 -33.48
C GLU A 125 20.59 -10.21 -34.19
N SER A 126 20.91 -11.50 -34.30
CA SER A 126 22.15 -11.99 -34.91
C SER A 126 22.30 -11.66 -36.40
N THR A 127 21.19 -11.37 -37.07
CA THR A 127 21.10 -11.06 -38.49
C THR A 127 21.45 -9.60 -38.83
N SER A 128 21.50 -8.71 -37.82
CA SER A 128 21.74 -7.27 -38.01
C SER A 128 23.02 -6.82 -37.32
N SER A 129 24.05 -6.47 -38.10
CA SER A 129 25.31 -5.95 -37.52
C SER A 129 25.16 -4.50 -37.10
N GLN A 130 25.52 -4.19 -35.85
CA GLN A 130 25.55 -2.80 -35.35
C GLN A 130 26.70 -1.97 -35.94
N ARG A 131 27.69 -2.64 -36.55
CA ARG A 131 28.81 -2.01 -37.25
C ARG A 131 29.39 -2.94 -38.30
N ASP A 132 29.64 -2.42 -39.49
CA ASP A 132 30.41 -3.13 -40.51
C ASP A 132 31.90 -2.85 -40.33
N ASP A 133 32.65 -3.85 -39.86
CA ASP A 133 34.12 -3.83 -39.77
C ASP A 133 34.78 -4.81 -40.78
N GLY A 134 33.99 -5.38 -41.69
CA GLY A 134 34.43 -6.39 -42.66
C GLY A 134 34.67 -7.79 -42.07
N LYS A 135 34.23 -8.06 -40.82
CA LYS A 135 34.26 -9.39 -40.19
C LYS A 135 32.84 -9.91 -39.94
N ALA A 136 32.67 -10.74 -38.90
CA ALA A 136 31.36 -11.23 -38.47
C ALA A 136 30.51 -10.11 -37.86
N ASN A 137 29.18 -10.33 -37.84
CA ASN A 137 28.20 -9.39 -37.31
C ASN A 137 28.50 -9.03 -35.86
N ILE A 138 28.26 -7.78 -35.49
CA ILE A 138 28.50 -7.28 -34.15
C ILE A 138 27.18 -7.22 -33.38
N GLN A 139 27.18 -7.86 -32.22
CA GLN A 139 26.04 -7.98 -31.32
C GLN A 139 26.30 -7.24 -30.01
N LEU A 140 25.23 -6.66 -29.48
CA LEU A 140 25.20 -6.05 -28.15
C LEU A 140 24.54 -7.03 -27.19
N GLN A 141 25.19 -7.26 -26.06
CA GLN A 141 24.68 -8.12 -25.00
C GLN A 141 24.78 -7.41 -23.65
N TYR A 142 23.96 -7.82 -22.70
CA TYR A 142 24.00 -7.32 -21.33
C TYR A 142 23.79 -8.45 -20.31
N ARG A 143 24.21 -8.19 -19.07
CA ARG A 143 23.86 -9.03 -17.92
C ARG A 143 23.84 -8.23 -16.62
N LEU A 144 23.01 -8.66 -15.67
CA LEU A 144 23.03 -8.14 -14.31
C LEU A 144 24.21 -8.74 -13.55
N ARG A 145 25.17 -7.92 -13.13
CA ARG A 145 26.28 -8.34 -12.26
C ARG A 145 25.88 -8.29 -10.80
N GLY A 146 25.14 -7.28 -10.36
CA GLY A 146 24.81 -7.19 -8.95
C GLY A 146 23.70 -6.21 -8.65
N TYR A 147 23.05 -6.45 -7.53
CA TYR A 147 22.08 -5.55 -6.95
C TYR A 147 22.17 -5.57 -5.43
N THR A 148 22.18 -4.39 -4.81
CA THR A 148 22.08 -4.25 -3.36
C THR A 148 20.99 -3.27 -3.03
N THR A 149 20.22 -3.51 -1.98
CA THR A 149 19.12 -2.63 -1.59
C THR A 149 19.21 -2.21 -0.13
N THR A 150 18.74 -1.01 0.16
CA THR A 150 18.36 -0.64 1.53
C THR A 150 16.85 -0.69 1.72
N ALA A 151 16.07 -0.93 0.65
CA ALA A 151 14.63 -1.16 0.73
C ALA A 151 14.37 -2.58 1.23
N THR A 152 13.59 -2.71 2.28
CA THR A 152 13.28 -3.98 2.95
C THR A 152 11.77 -4.07 3.21
N ALA A 153 11.29 -5.27 3.52
CA ALA A 153 9.90 -5.43 3.99
C ALA A 153 9.61 -4.54 5.22
N SER A 154 10.59 -4.34 6.11
CA SER A 154 10.45 -3.59 7.35
C SER A 154 10.38 -2.07 7.19
N ASN A 155 10.86 -1.51 6.08
CA ASN A 155 10.76 -0.07 5.79
C ASN A 155 9.77 0.25 4.68
N ASN A 156 8.74 -0.60 4.50
CA ASN A 156 7.73 -0.45 3.45
C ASN A 156 8.33 -0.42 2.04
N GLY A 157 9.44 -1.13 1.80
CA GLY A 157 10.13 -1.12 0.51
C GLY A 157 10.69 0.26 0.13
N ALA A 158 10.84 1.18 1.09
CA ALA A 158 11.42 2.49 0.86
C ALA A 158 12.94 2.45 1.04
N GLY A 159 13.70 2.82 0.01
CA GLY A 159 15.16 2.81 0.11
C GLY A 159 15.89 3.16 -1.18
N GLU A 160 17.14 2.75 -1.26
CA GLU A 160 18.00 2.90 -2.43
C GLU A 160 18.37 1.50 -2.96
N GLY A 161 18.09 1.25 -4.24
CA GLY A 161 18.55 0.07 -4.96
C GLY A 161 19.73 0.43 -5.86
N ARG A 162 20.84 -0.32 -5.76
CA ARG A 162 22.07 -0.08 -6.54
C ARG A 162 22.34 -1.22 -7.49
N PHE A 163 22.29 -0.93 -8.79
CA PHE A 163 22.49 -1.89 -9.87
C PHE A 163 23.90 -1.84 -10.42
N GLN A 164 24.39 -3.01 -10.82
CA GLN A 164 25.62 -3.18 -11.59
C GLN A 164 25.30 -3.93 -12.88
N ILE A 165 25.29 -3.23 -14.01
CA ILE A 165 24.94 -3.81 -15.31
C ILE A 165 26.16 -3.85 -16.20
N GLU A 166 26.47 -5.03 -16.71
CA GLU A 166 27.54 -5.19 -17.68
C GLU A 166 26.97 -5.11 -19.10
N GLY A 167 27.62 -4.32 -19.94
CA GLY A 167 27.38 -4.28 -21.38
C GLY A 167 28.58 -4.82 -22.12
N LEU A 168 28.31 -5.69 -23.10
CA LEU A 168 29.34 -6.34 -23.91
C LEU A 168 29.06 -6.13 -25.39
N VAL A 169 30.15 -6.00 -26.14
CA VAL A 169 30.14 -6.08 -27.59
C VAL A 169 30.86 -7.34 -27.99
N VAL A 170 30.18 -8.23 -28.70
CA VAL A 170 30.74 -9.51 -29.16
C VAL A 170 30.52 -9.65 -30.66
N ARG A 171 31.26 -10.57 -31.29
CA ARG A 171 30.90 -11.01 -32.64
C ARG A 171 29.92 -12.15 -32.57
N ASP A 172 29.08 -12.24 -33.58
CA ASP A 172 28.20 -13.38 -33.77
C ASP A 172 29.01 -14.69 -33.79
N GLY A 173 28.62 -15.63 -32.92
CA GLY A 173 29.31 -16.90 -32.71
C GLY A 173 30.49 -16.90 -31.73
N ASP A 174 30.95 -15.73 -31.25
CA ASP A 174 31.99 -15.68 -30.20
C ASP A 174 31.38 -16.02 -28.81
N ASP A 175 32.14 -16.74 -27.99
CA ASP A 175 31.80 -16.99 -26.57
C ASP A 175 31.97 -15.67 -25.78
N PRO A 176 30.90 -15.07 -25.22
CA PRO A 176 30.98 -13.80 -24.50
C PRO A 176 31.91 -13.86 -23.28
N GLY A 177 32.11 -15.05 -22.70
CA GLY A 177 33.03 -15.25 -21.57
C GLY A 177 34.51 -15.25 -21.96
N LYS A 178 34.85 -15.33 -23.25
CA LYS A 178 36.24 -15.49 -23.74
C LYS A 178 36.63 -14.55 -24.87
N GLY A 179 35.68 -14.04 -25.65
CA GLY A 179 35.91 -13.22 -26.83
C GLY A 179 34.95 -12.03 -26.91
N TYR A 180 35.34 -10.90 -26.31
CA TYR A 180 34.61 -9.64 -26.42
C TYR A 180 35.47 -8.55 -27.11
N LEU A 181 34.80 -7.64 -27.79
CA LEU A 181 35.39 -6.48 -28.44
C LEU A 181 35.56 -5.29 -27.51
N ALA A 182 34.59 -5.10 -26.62
CA ALA A 182 34.59 -4.09 -25.58
C ALA A 182 33.67 -4.53 -24.45
N ARG A 183 33.97 -4.06 -23.24
CA ARG A 183 33.21 -4.33 -22.02
C ARG A 183 33.10 -3.07 -21.19
N THR A 184 31.91 -2.87 -20.62
CA THR A 184 31.60 -1.76 -19.72
C THR A 184 30.79 -2.28 -18.54
N LEU A 185 31.02 -1.69 -17.36
CA LEU A 185 30.14 -1.84 -16.18
C LEU A 185 29.51 -0.50 -15.85
N LEU A 186 28.18 -0.46 -15.89
CA LEU A 186 27.35 0.65 -15.40
C LEU A 186 27.02 0.41 -13.93
N LEU A 187 27.28 1.40 -13.09
CA LEU A 187 26.77 1.48 -11.72
C LEU A 187 25.70 2.56 -11.65
N ARG A 188 24.51 2.21 -11.20
CA ARG A 188 23.36 3.12 -11.14
C ARG A 188 22.52 2.89 -9.90
N SER A 189 22.05 3.97 -9.27
CA SER A 189 21.12 3.89 -8.15
C SER A 189 19.71 4.38 -8.50
N LEU A 190 18.73 3.78 -7.83
CA LEU A 190 17.31 4.12 -7.90
C LEU A 190 16.78 4.35 -6.50
N TYR A 191 15.81 5.24 -6.37
CA TYR A 191 14.91 5.21 -5.22
C TYR A 191 13.95 4.05 -5.41
N VAL A 192 13.78 3.24 -4.38
CA VAL A 192 12.79 2.18 -4.34
C VAL A 192 11.69 2.66 -3.41
N ASN A 193 10.44 2.51 -3.83
CA ASN A 193 9.29 2.77 -2.98
C ASN A 193 8.16 1.78 -3.29
N SER A 194 7.36 1.45 -2.29
CA SER A 194 6.14 0.67 -2.45
C SER A 194 4.91 1.56 -2.34
N ILE A 195 3.97 1.40 -3.26
CA ILE A 195 2.69 2.14 -3.29
C ILE A 195 1.54 1.19 -3.61
N VAL A 196 0.30 1.56 -3.26
CA VAL A 196 -0.88 0.88 -3.83
C VAL A 196 -1.09 1.39 -5.26
N ALA A 197 -1.14 0.50 -6.25
CA ALA A 197 -1.06 0.86 -7.66
C ALA A 197 -2.37 1.45 -8.22
N GLY A 198 -3.50 0.86 -7.84
CA GLY A 198 -4.81 1.21 -8.36
C GLY A 198 -5.92 0.91 -7.36
N GLU A 199 -7.12 1.42 -7.65
CA GLU A 199 -8.31 1.35 -6.79
C GLU A 199 -8.64 -0.10 -6.36
N GLY A 200 -8.46 -1.08 -7.26
CA GLY A 200 -8.69 -2.50 -6.99
C GLY A 200 -7.70 -3.17 -6.03
N ASP A 201 -6.55 -2.55 -5.76
CA ASP A 201 -5.51 -3.08 -4.87
C ASP A 201 -5.63 -2.53 -3.44
N TRP A 202 -6.45 -1.50 -3.24
CA TRP A 202 -6.69 -0.92 -1.92
C TRP A 202 -7.46 -1.86 -1.00
N ALA A 203 -7.16 -1.79 0.28
CA ALA A 203 -7.92 -2.49 1.30
C ALA A 203 -9.26 -1.80 1.53
N VAL A 204 -10.36 -2.48 1.22
CA VAL A 204 -11.71 -2.01 1.60
C VAL A 204 -12.19 -2.72 2.86
N LEU A 205 -11.63 -3.90 3.16
CA LEU A 205 -11.72 -4.59 4.43
C LEU A 205 -10.31 -4.89 4.93
N ALA A 206 -10.03 -4.63 6.20
CA ALA A 206 -8.74 -4.99 6.77
C ALA A 206 -8.82 -5.22 8.28
N GLY A 207 -8.10 -6.23 8.74
CA GLY A 207 -7.98 -6.49 10.17
C GLY A 207 -7.11 -7.69 10.50
N GLN A 208 -6.91 -7.92 11.79
CA GLN A 208 -6.18 -9.09 12.29
C GLN A 208 -7.12 -10.28 12.52
N THR A 209 -8.35 -10.02 12.97
CA THR A 209 -9.38 -11.04 13.22
C THR A 209 -10.54 -10.86 12.26
N LEU A 210 -10.65 -11.72 11.25
CA LEU A 210 -11.70 -11.63 10.25
C LEU A 210 -12.60 -12.88 10.32
N SER A 211 -13.90 -12.65 10.48
CA SER A 211 -14.96 -13.67 10.30
C SER A 211 -16.02 -13.06 9.39
N LEU A 212 -15.84 -13.23 8.07
CA LEU A 212 -16.60 -12.49 7.08
C LEU A 212 -17.85 -13.25 6.57
N GLY A 213 -18.00 -14.55 6.84
CA GLY A 213 -19.19 -15.31 6.45
C GLY A 213 -19.61 -15.11 4.98
N ASP A 214 -20.86 -14.70 4.77
CA ASP A 214 -21.45 -14.41 3.46
C ASP A 214 -21.24 -12.95 3.05
N THR A 215 -20.02 -12.42 3.22
CA THR A 215 -19.66 -11.05 2.81
C THR A 215 -19.41 -10.96 1.31
N GLU A 216 -19.90 -9.87 0.71
CA GLU A 216 -19.61 -9.47 -0.67
C GLU A 216 -19.08 -8.04 -0.73
N ILE A 217 -18.13 -7.79 -1.64
CA ILE A 217 -17.68 -6.46 -2.05
C ILE A 217 -18.31 -6.15 -3.41
N LEU A 218 -19.21 -5.16 -3.43
CA LEU A 218 -19.98 -4.79 -4.61
C LEU A 218 -19.75 -3.35 -5.04
N ASP A 219 -19.99 -3.06 -6.31
CA ASP A 219 -20.14 -1.70 -6.81
C ASP A 219 -21.54 -1.16 -6.47
N ARG A 220 -21.79 0.12 -6.77
CA ARG A 220 -23.09 0.76 -6.51
C ARG A 220 -24.27 0.14 -7.28
N ASN A 221 -23.99 -0.58 -8.37
CA ASN A 221 -24.99 -1.23 -9.21
C ASN A 221 -25.24 -2.70 -8.81
N GLY A 222 -24.57 -3.19 -7.77
CA GLY A 222 -24.65 -4.57 -7.31
C GLY A 222 -23.80 -5.57 -8.12
N ASN A 223 -22.89 -5.09 -8.98
CA ASN A 223 -21.88 -5.95 -9.60
C ASN A 223 -20.66 -6.09 -8.67
N THR A 224 -19.68 -6.88 -9.10
CA THR A 224 -18.39 -7.01 -8.42
C THR A 224 -17.70 -5.65 -8.23
N GLY A 225 -17.49 -5.23 -6.98
CA GLY A 225 -16.84 -3.96 -6.65
C GLY A 225 -15.32 -4.05 -6.64
N GLU A 226 -14.63 -2.91 -6.55
CA GLU A 226 -13.18 -2.84 -6.42
C GLU A 226 -12.72 -3.03 -4.97
N GLY A 227 -11.47 -3.45 -4.78
CA GLY A 227 -10.79 -3.54 -3.49
C GLY A 227 -10.47 -4.96 -3.01
N LYS A 228 -9.57 -5.02 -2.02
CA LYS A 228 -9.03 -6.23 -1.39
C LYS A 228 -9.45 -6.35 0.08
N VAL A 229 -9.30 -7.58 0.58
CA VAL A 229 -9.37 -7.91 2.00
C VAL A 229 -7.94 -8.12 2.50
N LEU A 230 -7.46 -7.26 3.39
CA LEU A 230 -6.15 -7.45 4.02
C LEU A 230 -6.29 -8.21 5.34
N LEU A 231 -5.62 -9.35 5.42
CA LEU A 231 -5.51 -10.13 6.66
C LEU A 231 -4.14 -9.85 7.29
N ASN A 232 -4.12 -9.09 8.37
CA ASN A 232 -2.90 -8.82 9.13
C ASN A 232 -2.51 -10.04 9.96
N VAL A 233 -1.32 -10.60 9.70
CA VAL A 233 -0.83 -11.81 10.39
C VAL A 233 0.48 -11.55 11.11
N ASN A 234 0.71 -12.33 12.17
CA ASN A 234 1.90 -12.24 13.01
C ASN A 234 2.92 -13.35 12.73
N SER A 235 2.60 -14.29 11.84
CA SER A 235 3.51 -15.36 11.41
C SER A 235 3.31 -15.65 9.93
N ALA A 236 4.43 -15.93 9.26
CA ALA A 236 4.48 -16.36 7.88
C ALA A 236 4.24 -17.88 7.71
N ASP A 237 4.39 -18.68 8.78
CA ASP A 237 4.55 -20.14 8.70
C ASP A 237 3.44 -20.83 7.91
N ARG A 238 2.17 -20.41 8.12
CA ARG A 238 1.00 -20.96 7.42
C ARG A 238 1.09 -20.75 5.90
N TYR A 239 1.56 -19.58 5.49
CA TYR A 239 1.57 -19.12 4.10
C TYR A 239 2.79 -19.58 3.31
N LEU A 240 3.87 -19.97 4.01
CA LEU A 240 5.05 -20.58 3.40
C LEU A 240 4.84 -22.07 3.05
N THR A 241 3.70 -22.66 3.40
CA THR A 241 3.35 -24.03 2.98
C THR A 241 2.85 -24.06 1.53
N ALA A 242 3.03 -25.19 0.84
CA ALA A 242 2.64 -25.35 -0.57
C ALA A 242 1.18 -24.99 -0.88
N ASN A 243 0.29 -25.09 0.11
CA ASN A 243 -1.14 -24.80 -0.04
C ASN A 243 -1.58 -23.54 0.71
N GLY A 244 -0.71 -22.87 1.48
CA GLY A 244 -1.10 -21.77 2.37
C GLY A 244 -1.74 -20.59 1.63
N CYS A 245 -1.29 -20.34 0.40
CA CYS A 245 -1.79 -19.26 -0.46
C CYS A 245 -2.83 -19.72 -1.49
N LEU A 246 -3.39 -20.92 -1.37
CA LEU A 246 -4.51 -21.32 -2.22
C LEU A 246 -5.75 -20.47 -1.90
N PRO A 247 -6.50 -20.01 -2.91
CA PRO A 247 -7.68 -19.16 -2.69
C PRO A 247 -8.68 -19.75 -1.69
N SER A 248 -8.87 -21.07 -1.68
CA SER A 248 -9.76 -21.74 -0.72
C SER A 248 -9.30 -21.62 0.74
N ASN A 249 -7.99 -21.70 0.98
CA ASN A 249 -7.43 -21.62 2.33
C ASN A 249 -7.39 -20.18 2.81
N LEU A 250 -7.17 -19.23 1.91
CA LEU A 250 -7.27 -17.80 2.22
C LEU A 250 -8.70 -17.38 2.56
N LEU A 251 -9.72 -17.97 1.90
CA LEU A 251 -11.12 -17.77 2.27
C LEU A 251 -11.44 -18.36 3.65
N GLU A 252 -10.93 -19.55 3.95
CA GLU A 252 -11.07 -20.18 5.28
C GLU A 252 -10.44 -19.32 6.39
N ASP A 253 -9.29 -18.69 6.13
CA ASP A 253 -8.58 -17.82 7.08
C ASP A 253 -9.39 -16.59 7.51
N VAL A 254 -10.33 -16.15 6.68
CA VAL A 254 -11.21 -15.01 6.96
C VAL A 254 -12.64 -15.45 7.26
N GLY A 255 -12.86 -16.74 7.55
CA GLY A 255 -14.17 -17.28 7.94
C GLY A 255 -15.19 -17.32 6.81
N VAL A 256 -14.77 -17.48 5.56
CA VAL A 256 -15.63 -17.48 4.37
C VAL A 256 -15.69 -18.86 3.73
N SER A 257 -16.85 -19.24 3.19
CA SER A 257 -17.01 -20.48 2.42
C SER A 257 -16.10 -20.50 1.18
N ASN A 258 -15.54 -21.66 0.86
CA ASN A 258 -14.71 -21.87 -0.34
C ASN A 258 -15.47 -21.69 -1.67
N THR A 259 -16.80 -21.57 -1.63
CA THR A 259 -17.67 -21.28 -2.77
C THR A 259 -17.94 -19.78 -2.98
N ASN A 260 -17.40 -18.90 -2.13
CA ASN A 260 -17.55 -17.46 -2.29
C ASN A 260 -16.65 -16.97 -3.44
N ASP A 261 -17.21 -16.86 -4.64
CA ASP A 261 -16.50 -16.36 -5.81
C ASP A 261 -16.28 -14.85 -5.77
N ASN A 262 -17.01 -14.09 -4.95
CA ASN A 262 -16.84 -12.63 -4.80
C ASN A 262 -15.49 -12.29 -4.12
N LEU A 263 -15.14 -12.98 -3.04
CA LEU A 263 -13.90 -12.75 -2.29
C LEU A 263 -12.71 -13.58 -2.76
N LYS A 264 -12.93 -14.50 -3.71
CA LYS A 264 -11.89 -15.34 -4.29
C LYS A 264 -10.79 -14.48 -4.94
N ASN A 265 -9.54 -14.75 -4.58
CA ASN A 265 -8.36 -13.97 -5.00
C ASN A 265 -8.32 -12.51 -4.52
N ARG A 266 -9.14 -12.13 -3.52
CA ARG A 266 -9.13 -10.79 -2.89
C ARG A 266 -8.50 -10.74 -1.51
N VAL A 267 -8.34 -11.89 -0.87
CA VAL A 267 -7.72 -11.99 0.46
C VAL A 267 -6.20 -11.97 0.30
N ILE A 268 -5.56 -10.97 0.89
CA ILE A 268 -4.10 -10.79 0.85
C ILE A 268 -3.57 -10.83 2.29
N PRO A 269 -2.85 -11.89 2.69
CA PRO A 269 -2.23 -11.95 4.00
C PRO A 269 -0.97 -11.08 4.04
N ILE A 270 -0.90 -10.19 5.03
CA ILE A 270 0.17 -9.23 5.22
C ILE A 270 0.83 -9.43 6.58
N LEU A 271 2.15 -9.59 6.58
CA LEU A 271 2.96 -9.73 7.78
C LEU A 271 3.20 -8.36 8.45
N GLU A 272 2.82 -8.23 9.72
CA GLU A 272 3.23 -7.13 10.64
C GLU A 272 2.99 -5.68 10.15
N LYS A 273 2.02 -5.43 9.25
CA LYS A 273 1.70 -4.06 8.78
C LYS A 273 0.87 -3.24 9.77
N GLY A 274 0.11 -3.91 10.64
CA GLY A 274 -0.87 -3.25 11.50
C GLY A 274 -1.91 -2.46 10.70
N LEU A 275 -2.68 -1.62 11.38
CA LEU A 275 -3.57 -0.65 10.74
C LEU A 275 -2.84 0.70 10.58
N PRO A 276 -3.21 1.53 9.59
CA PRO A 276 -2.62 2.86 9.43
C PRO A 276 -2.82 3.75 10.67
N THR A 277 -2.05 4.83 10.78
CA THR A 277 -2.22 5.78 11.89
C THR A 277 -3.47 6.64 11.72
N SER A 278 -4.06 7.10 12.82
CA SER A 278 -5.25 7.96 12.80
C SER A 278 -5.04 9.35 12.17
N ASN A 279 -3.79 9.83 12.07
CA ASN A 279 -3.47 11.13 11.47
C ASN A 279 -3.94 11.29 10.01
N LEU A 280 -4.25 10.18 9.32
CA LEU A 280 -4.85 10.19 7.98
C LEU A 280 -6.19 10.92 7.91
N TRP A 281 -6.84 11.10 9.06
CA TRP A 281 -8.16 11.71 9.18
C TRP A 281 -8.10 13.13 9.74
N ASN A 282 -6.98 13.84 9.56
CA ASN A 282 -6.79 15.19 10.07
C ASN A 282 -6.45 16.14 8.91
N LEU A 283 -7.36 17.06 8.60
CA LEU A 283 -7.11 18.21 7.71
C LEU A 283 -6.73 19.44 8.52
N GLY A 284 -7.49 19.73 9.56
CA GLY A 284 -7.31 20.86 10.48
C GLY A 284 -7.37 20.46 11.96
N LEU A 285 -7.86 19.25 12.27
CA LEU A 285 -8.11 18.76 13.63
C LEU A 285 -8.99 19.70 14.46
N THR A 286 -10.04 20.26 13.85
CA THR A 286 -10.95 21.16 14.57
C THR A 286 -11.81 20.33 15.53
N GLN A 287 -11.59 20.48 16.83
CA GLN A 287 -12.31 19.70 17.84
C GLN A 287 -13.63 20.37 18.22
N ASP A 288 -14.66 19.56 18.41
CA ASP A 288 -15.93 20.02 18.92
C ASP A 288 -15.80 20.47 20.38
N GLN A 289 -16.37 21.63 20.69
CA GLN A 289 -16.26 22.27 21.99
C GLN A 289 -17.64 22.68 22.48
N ALA A 290 -17.84 22.68 23.80
CA ALA A 290 -19.09 23.18 24.33
C ALA A 290 -19.29 24.67 24.02
N SER A 291 -20.55 25.06 23.80
CA SER A 291 -20.93 26.40 23.35
C SER A 291 -20.38 27.51 24.26
N ASP A 292 -20.35 27.23 25.57
CA ASP A 292 -19.92 28.16 26.62
C ASP A 292 -18.53 27.85 27.20
N SER A 293 -17.80 26.91 26.60
CA SER A 293 -16.52 26.39 27.09
C SER A 293 -15.45 26.37 26.01
N ASP A 294 -14.19 26.36 26.42
CA ASP A 294 -13.05 26.04 25.55
C ASP A 294 -12.68 24.54 25.62
N LYS A 295 -13.44 23.77 26.41
CA LYS A 295 -13.25 22.33 26.57
C LYS A 295 -13.87 21.56 25.43
N VAL A 296 -13.23 20.44 25.13
CA VAL A 296 -13.75 19.47 24.16
C VAL A 296 -15.04 18.87 24.72
N ARG A 297 -16.08 18.84 23.90
CA ARG A 297 -17.36 18.24 24.23
C ARG A 297 -17.34 16.75 23.92
N ILE A 298 -17.87 15.95 24.85
CA ILE A 298 -18.07 14.51 24.71
C ILE A 298 -19.57 14.25 24.68
N TRP A 299 -20.01 13.46 23.71
CA TRP A 299 -21.42 13.15 23.50
C TRP A 299 -21.78 11.74 23.93
N SER A 300 -23.04 11.57 24.33
CA SER A 300 -23.70 10.30 24.60
C SER A 300 -25.08 10.30 23.95
N PHE A 301 -25.42 9.20 23.27
CA PHE A 301 -26.70 9.00 22.60
C PHE A 301 -27.28 7.66 23.02
N ASP A 302 -28.44 7.63 23.67
CA ASP A 302 -29.09 6.39 24.13
C ASP A 302 -30.61 6.53 24.09
N ASP A 303 -31.31 5.68 23.33
CA ASP A 303 -32.77 5.68 23.25
C ASP A 303 -33.44 4.51 23.99
N THR A 304 -32.68 3.88 24.90
CA THR A 304 -33.08 2.66 25.61
C THR A 304 -33.35 2.89 27.10
N ASP A 305 -33.27 4.14 27.56
CA ASP A 305 -33.39 4.54 28.97
C ASP A 305 -32.38 3.80 29.88
N SER A 306 -31.21 3.44 29.33
CA SER A 306 -30.23 2.60 30.04
C SER A 306 -29.22 3.38 30.88
N LEU A 307 -29.18 4.71 30.69
CA LEU A 307 -28.27 5.62 31.36
C LEU A 307 -28.97 6.30 32.54
N GLU A 308 -28.33 6.31 33.71
CA GLU A 308 -28.86 6.94 34.93
C GLU A 308 -28.54 8.44 34.99
N ASP A 309 -27.36 8.84 34.49
CA ASP A 309 -26.88 10.22 34.52
C ASP A 309 -27.32 11.04 33.29
N CYS A 310 -27.93 10.39 32.30
CA CYS A 310 -28.47 10.99 31.08
C CYS A 310 -29.94 10.56 30.89
N ASP A 311 -30.88 11.34 31.43
CA ASP A 311 -32.34 11.06 31.38
C ASP A 311 -32.99 11.52 30.06
N ALA A 312 -32.18 11.81 29.03
CA ALA A 312 -32.60 12.21 27.70
C ALA A 312 -31.89 11.38 26.62
N ILE A 313 -32.41 11.40 25.39
CA ILE A 313 -31.81 10.63 24.28
C ILE A 313 -30.40 11.13 23.95
N VAL A 314 -30.16 12.43 24.09
CA VAL A 314 -28.86 13.05 23.84
C VAL A 314 -28.39 13.82 25.07
N CYS A 315 -27.16 13.53 25.49
CA CYS A 315 -26.46 14.31 26.50
C CYS A 315 -25.06 14.64 26.04
N SER A 316 -24.47 15.65 26.68
CA SER A 316 -23.08 16.00 26.48
C SER A 316 -22.42 16.43 27.77
N ARG A 317 -21.09 16.30 27.84
CA ARG A 317 -20.27 16.80 28.94
C ARG A 317 -18.96 17.38 28.45
N ASP A 318 -18.35 18.21 29.28
CA ASP A 318 -16.99 18.68 29.04
C ASP A 318 -15.97 17.58 29.36
N SER A 319 -14.86 17.56 28.60
CA SER A 319 -13.79 16.55 28.76
C SER A 319 -13.13 16.47 30.14
N ASP A 320 -13.29 17.49 30.98
CA ASP A 320 -12.80 17.56 32.36
C ASP A 320 -13.91 17.42 33.43
N SER A 321 -15.12 17.04 33.02
CA SER A 321 -16.27 16.77 33.89
C SER A 321 -16.87 15.39 33.59
N ALA A 322 -17.29 14.67 34.63
CA ALA A 322 -18.07 13.43 34.47
C ALA A 322 -19.58 13.72 34.42
N ASN A 323 -20.03 14.93 34.77
CA ASN A 323 -21.45 15.24 34.81
C ASN A 323 -21.95 15.47 33.38
N ALA A 324 -22.87 14.62 32.93
CA ALA A 324 -23.60 14.80 31.69
C ALA A 324 -24.73 15.82 31.87
N GLU A 325 -24.95 16.63 30.82
CA GLU A 325 -26.05 17.57 30.71
C GLU A 325 -26.91 17.19 29.50
N GLU A 326 -28.23 17.18 29.71
CA GLU A 326 -29.23 16.91 28.68
C GLU A 326 -29.19 17.96 27.57
N ARG A 327 -29.48 17.54 26.34
CA ARG A 327 -29.47 18.39 25.14
C ARG A 327 -30.84 18.46 24.46
N ASP A 328 -31.84 18.87 25.22
CA ASP A 328 -33.23 19.09 24.76
C ASP A 328 -33.35 20.10 23.60
N ASP A 329 -32.30 20.90 23.37
CA ASP A 329 -32.24 21.87 22.29
C ASP A 329 -32.03 21.24 20.90
N LEU A 330 -31.69 19.95 20.82
CA LEU A 330 -31.35 19.24 19.58
C LEU A 330 -32.40 18.22 19.13
N GLU A 331 -33.40 17.92 19.95
CA GLU A 331 -34.42 16.92 19.64
C GLU A 331 -35.43 17.45 18.62
N GLU A 332 -35.53 16.77 17.47
CA GLU A 332 -36.53 17.05 16.44
C GLU A 332 -37.58 15.91 16.38
N ASP A 333 -38.85 16.26 16.16
CA ASP A 333 -39.95 15.32 15.91
C ASP A 333 -40.16 14.23 17.00
N GLY A 334 -40.33 14.67 18.25
CA GLY A 334 -40.83 13.84 19.36
C GLY A 334 -39.96 12.65 19.74
N GLY A 335 -38.64 12.81 19.68
CA GLY A 335 -37.65 11.83 20.13
C GLY A 335 -37.12 10.90 19.04
N SER A 336 -37.61 11.02 17.80
CA SER A 336 -37.27 10.09 16.73
C SER A 336 -36.09 10.51 15.86
N VAL A 337 -35.76 11.81 15.82
CA VAL A 337 -34.68 12.37 14.99
C VAL A 337 -33.84 13.34 15.81
N ILE A 338 -32.54 13.09 15.87
CA ILE A 338 -31.56 14.00 16.46
C ILE A 338 -30.67 14.52 15.32
N ARG A 339 -30.60 15.85 15.16
CA ARG A 339 -29.75 16.48 14.13
C ARG A 339 -28.62 17.27 14.77
N LEU A 340 -27.39 16.88 14.46
CA LEU A 340 -26.20 17.66 14.78
C LEU A 340 -25.84 18.56 13.59
N SER A 341 -26.30 19.82 13.67
CA SER A 341 -26.07 20.81 12.62
C SER A 341 -24.61 21.25 12.53
N SER A 342 -24.23 21.85 11.40
CA SER A 342 -22.92 22.46 11.24
C SER A 342 -22.67 23.55 12.27
N SER A 343 -23.68 24.33 12.67
CA SER A 343 -23.52 25.35 13.70
C SER A 343 -23.33 24.77 15.10
N GLU A 344 -23.91 23.60 15.37
CA GLU A 344 -23.78 22.92 16.65
C GLU A 344 -22.39 22.31 16.83
N LEU A 345 -21.88 21.65 15.78
CA LEU A 345 -20.60 20.96 15.83
C LEU A 345 -19.43 21.85 15.42
N CYS A 346 -18.37 21.89 16.22
CA CYS A 346 -17.16 22.67 15.95
C CYS A 346 -17.45 24.16 15.63
N LYS A 347 -18.57 24.69 16.15
CA LYS A 347 -19.04 26.06 15.94
C LYS A 347 -19.16 26.45 14.45
N GLY A 348 -19.33 25.47 13.55
CA GLY A 348 -19.38 25.68 12.10
C GLY A 348 -18.07 26.12 11.46
N THR A 349 -16.94 25.87 12.11
CA THR A 349 -15.60 26.24 11.64
C THR A 349 -14.74 25.02 11.35
N GLY A 350 -13.59 25.25 10.71
CA GLY A 350 -12.61 24.21 10.39
C GLY A 350 -12.76 23.59 9.00
N ASP A 351 -11.67 22.98 8.53
CA ASP A 351 -11.64 22.18 7.29
C ASP A 351 -12.12 20.73 7.53
N ASP A 352 -12.26 20.34 8.80
CA ASP A 352 -12.81 19.10 9.32
C ASP A 352 -13.50 19.39 10.66
N CYS A 353 -14.25 18.44 11.21
CA CYS A 353 -14.78 18.52 12.56
C CYS A 353 -14.65 17.19 13.29
N HIS A 354 -13.98 17.19 14.44
CA HIS A 354 -13.74 16.02 15.27
C HIS A 354 -14.65 16.05 16.49
N ILE A 355 -15.57 15.11 16.54
CA ILE A 355 -16.52 14.92 17.64
C ILE A 355 -16.10 13.70 18.45
N PHE A 356 -16.20 13.79 19.77
CA PHE A 356 -15.84 12.70 20.68
C PHE A 356 -17.10 12.12 21.30
N VAL A 357 -17.22 10.80 21.26
CA VAL A 357 -18.41 10.09 21.71
C VAL A 357 -17.99 8.96 22.61
N GLU A 358 -18.66 8.89 23.76
CA GLU A 358 -18.41 7.83 24.72
C GLU A 358 -19.43 6.70 24.63
N HIS A 359 -20.63 6.98 24.13
CA HIS A 359 -21.69 5.99 24.03
C HIS A 359 -22.67 6.32 22.90
N ILE A 360 -22.95 5.34 22.04
CA ILE A 360 -24.11 5.35 21.14
C ILE A 360 -24.84 4.02 21.28
N ASN A 361 -26.09 4.04 21.70
CA ASN A 361 -26.94 2.86 21.77
C ASN A 361 -28.35 3.23 21.31
N LEU A 362 -28.62 3.06 20.01
CA LEU A 362 -29.85 3.48 19.37
C LEU A 362 -30.59 2.28 18.79
N THR A 363 -31.89 2.23 19.01
CA THR A 363 -32.79 1.15 18.58
C THR A 363 -33.85 1.62 17.59
N SER A 364 -34.23 2.90 17.66
CA SER A 364 -35.28 3.51 16.85
C SER A 364 -34.99 4.97 16.43
N THR A 365 -33.99 5.61 17.04
CA THR A 365 -33.63 7.00 16.77
C THR A 365 -32.73 7.16 15.54
N ARG A 366 -32.96 8.23 14.79
CA ARG A 366 -32.13 8.66 13.65
C ARG A 366 -31.20 9.78 14.09
N LEU A 367 -29.91 9.50 14.19
CA LEU A 367 -28.83 10.46 14.42
C LEU A 367 -28.27 10.95 13.08
N LEU A 368 -28.59 12.20 12.74
CA LEU A 368 -28.20 12.86 11.49
C LEU A 368 -27.07 13.85 11.76
N ILE A 369 -25.93 13.69 11.10
CA ILE A 369 -24.77 14.56 11.25
C ILE A 369 -24.59 15.38 9.98
N GLU A 370 -24.64 16.70 10.06
CA GLU A 370 -24.42 17.55 8.89
C GLU A 370 -22.96 17.53 8.45
N THR A 371 -22.71 17.01 7.25
CA THR A 371 -21.38 16.92 6.62
C THR A 371 -21.36 17.65 5.28
N SER A 372 -20.16 18.00 4.81
CA SER A 372 -19.97 18.57 3.48
C SER A 372 -18.57 18.28 2.96
N ALA A 373 -18.33 18.52 1.66
CA ALA A 373 -17.02 18.31 1.05
C ALA A 373 -15.90 19.18 1.65
N ASN A 374 -16.26 20.32 2.25
CA ASN A 374 -15.29 21.22 2.89
C ASN A 374 -15.24 21.06 4.42
N ARG A 375 -16.07 20.16 4.97
CA ARG A 375 -16.19 19.94 6.41
C ARG A 375 -16.70 18.52 6.67
N PRO A 376 -15.87 17.49 6.40
CA PRO A 376 -16.16 16.13 6.84
C PRO A 376 -16.12 16.04 8.36
N VAL A 377 -16.76 15.01 8.92
CA VAL A 377 -16.86 14.79 10.36
C VAL A 377 -16.18 13.47 10.74
N VAL A 378 -15.39 13.51 11.81
CA VAL A 378 -14.71 12.35 12.41
C VAL A 378 -15.29 12.10 13.79
N LEU A 379 -15.92 10.94 13.96
CA LEU A 379 -16.52 10.44 15.18
C LEU A 379 -15.51 9.57 15.94
N HIS A 380 -14.94 10.10 17.01
CA HIS A 380 -13.99 9.37 17.86
C HIS A 380 -14.71 8.58 18.94
N LEU A 381 -14.46 7.27 19.01
CA LEU A 381 -14.98 6.36 20.04
C LEU A 381 -14.09 6.29 21.29
N GLU A 382 -13.24 7.28 21.47
CA GLU A 382 -12.28 7.36 22.57
C GLU A 382 -12.29 8.76 23.16
N TYR A 383 -11.72 8.91 24.35
CA TYR A 383 -11.59 10.23 24.94
C TYR A 383 -10.45 11.02 24.31
N PRO A 384 -10.56 12.37 24.27
CA PRO A 384 -9.43 13.22 23.93
C PRO A 384 -8.22 12.85 24.81
N GLY A 385 -7.01 12.85 24.26
CA GLY A 385 -5.80 12.46 25.00
C GLY A 385 -5.49 13.31 26.25
N THR A 386 -6.18 14.43 26.42
CA THR A 386 -6.14 15.30 27.62
C THR A 386 -7.16 14.91 28.70
N SER A 387 -8.12 14.05 28.39
CA SER A 387 -9.13 13.62 29.35
C SER A 387 -8.52 12.65 30.36
N THR A 388 -8.58 13.05 31.63
CA THR A 388 -8.26 12.19 32.78
C THR A 388 -9.50 11.78 33.55
N VAL A 389 -10.68 12.17 33.05
CA VAL A 389 -11.95 12.01 33.74
C VAL A 389 -12.64 10.75 33.24
N PRO A 390 -13.18 9.91 34.14
CA PRO A 390 -13.92 8.72 33.75
C PRO A 390 -15.15 9.07 32.87
N PRO A 391 -15.78 8.06 32.24
CA PRO A 391 -17.07 8.23 31.59
C PRO A 391 -18.11 8.87 32.50
N SER A 392 -19.20 9.39 31.91
CA SER A 392 -20.30 9.96 32.69
C SER A 392 -20.83 9.00 33.74
N GLU A 393 -20.94 7.72 33.39
CA GLU A 393 -21.43 6.69 34.30
C GLU A 393 -20.72 5.33 34.12
N PRO A 394 -20.86 4.41 35.08
CA PRO A 394 -20.30 3.07 34.98
C PRO A 394 -20.91 2.27 33.82
N GLY A 395 -20.06 1.56 33.07
CA GLY A 395 -20.50 0.66 32.00
C GLY A 395 -20.41 1.24 30.59
N ILE A 396 -20.12 2.53 30.45
CA ILE A 396 -19.81 3.14 29.15
C ILE A 396 -18.51 2.55 28.60
N THR A 397 -18.59 2.03 27.38
CA THR A 397 -17.51 1.28 26.74
C THR A 397 -16.79 2.04 25.63
N GLY A 398 -17.29 3.20 25.16
CA GLY A 398 -16.79 3.80 23.93
C GLY A 398 -17.21 2.98 22.71
N SER A 399 -18.43 2.45 22.71
CA SER A 399 -18.96 1.60 21.65
C SER A 399 -20.19 2.22 21.01
N ILE A 400 -20.47 1.76 19.78
CA ILE A 400 -21.67 2.08 19.02
C ILE A 400 -22.48 0.80 18.87
N ASN A 401 -23.76 0.87 19.21
CA ASN A 401 -24.75 -0.16 18.96
C ASN A 401 -25.94 0.45 18.22
N LEU A 402 -26.19 0.01 16.99
CA LEU A 402 -27.27 0.47 16.15
C LEU A 402 -28.20 -0.70 15.81
N GLY A 403 -29.41 -0.67 16.35
CA GLY A 403 -30.48 -1.59 15.99
C GLY A 403 -31.01 -1.34 14.58
N SER A 404 -31.72 -2.31 14.02
CA SER A 404 -32.29 -2.23 12.67
C SER A 404 -33.30 -1.09 12.44
N GLY A 405 -33.86 -0.52 13.51
CA GLY A 405 -34.75 0.65 13.45
C GLY A 405 -34.04 1.99 13.62
N ALA A 406 -32.76 2.01 14.00
CA ALA A 406 -31.96 3.21 14.18
C ALA A 406 -31.25 3.61 12.88
N GLN A 407 -30.72 4.82 12.85
CA GLN A 407 -29.88 5.29 11.74
C GLN A 407 -28.82 6.27 12.21
N LEU A 408 -27.55 6.04 11.89
CA LEU A 408 -26.45 6.99 12.00
C LEU A 408 -25.96 7.30 10.59
N CYS A 409 -26.09 8.54 10.12
CA CYS A 409 -25.57 8.90 8.80
C CYS A 409 -25.21 10.38 8.64
N GLY A 410 -24.32 10.63 7.68
CA GLY A 410 -24.04 11.98 7.19
C GLY A 410 -25.18 12.51 6.33
N VAL A 411 -25.55 13.76 6.50
CA VAL A 411 -26.57 14.47 5.72
C VAL A 411 -26.01 15.77 5.17
N ASP A 412 -26.52 16.21 4.02
CA ASP A 412 -26.27 17.58 3.56
C ASP A 412 -27.04 18.58 4.46
N ALA A 413 -26.61 19.84 4.49
CA ALA A 413 -27.21 20.86 5.36
C ALA A 413 -28.74 20.95 5.21
N SER A 414 -29.44 20.91 6.36
CA SER A 414 -30.91 20.94 6.46
C SER A 414 -31.64 19.80 5.72
N SER A 415 -30.96 18.69 5.43
CA SER A 415 -31.55 17.48 4.84
C SER A 415 -31.83 16.41 5.90
N ASP A 416 -32.94 15.69 5.72
CA ASP A 416 -33.26 14.47 6.48
C ASP A 416 -32.86 13.18 5.75
N ILE A 417 -32.25 13.31 4.58
CA ILE A 417 -31.87 12.18 3.73
C ILE A 417 -30.36 11.99 3.84
N CYS A 418 -29.93 10.78 4.18
CA CYS A 418 -28.52 10.40 4.19
C CYS A 418 -27.89 10.68 2.82
N ASN A 419 -26.78 11.42 2.81
CA ASN A 419 -26.15 11.86 1.56
C ASN A 419 -25.38 10.73 0.84
N GLY A 420 -25.12 9.62 1.53
CA GLY A 420 -24.47 8.43 0.96
C GLY A 420 -22.98 8.63 0.66
N LYS A 421 -22.32 9.59 1.33
CA LYS A 421 -20.92 10.00 1.11
C LYS A 421 -20.00 9.47 2.22
N PRO A 422 -19.46 8.24 2.11
CA PRO A 422 -18.66 7.62 3.16
C PRO A 422 -17.32 8.33 3.42
N GLU A 423 -16.86 9.15 2.49
CA GLU A 423 -15.68 9.99 2.62
C GLU A 423 -15.86 11.15 3.61
N GLN A 424 -17.11 11.52 3.91
CA GLN A 424 -17.45 12.68 4.75
C GLN A 424 -17.82 12.31 6.19
N LEU A 425 -18.07 11.03 6.49
CA LEU A 425 -18.35 10.54 7.84
C LEU A 425 -17.37 9.41 8.19
N ILE A 426 -16.44 9.70 9.09
CA ILE A 426 -15.42 8.76 9.54
C ILE A 426 -15.73 8.33 10.97
N ILE A 427 -15.72 7.02 11.24
CA ILE A 427 -15.79 6.48 12.61
C ILE A 427 -14.40 5.99 12.99
N LEU A 428 -13.83 6.57 14.04
CA LEU A 428 -12.42 6.42 14.40
C LEU A 428 -12.26 5.96 15.85
N SER A 429 -11.29 5.08 16.06
CA SER A 429 -10.70 4.86 17.39
C SER A 429 -9.20 4.64 17.23
N ALA A 430 -8.40 5.45 17.89
CA ALA A 430 -6.95 5.34 17.96
C ALA A 430 -6.44 4.94 19.35
N ALA A 431 -7.36 4.48 20.22
CA ALA A 431 -7.02 4.17 21.60
C ALA A 431 -5.98 3.05 21.66
N PRO A 432 -5.15 3.01 22.72
CA PRO A 432 -4.17 1.93 22.88
C PRO A 432 -4.85 0.56 22.78
N LYS A 433 -4.32 -0.28 21.88
CA LYS A 433 -4.84 -1.63 21.64
C LYS A 433 -4.88 -2.43 22.95
N PRO A 434 -6.05 -3.00 23.33
CA PRO A 434 -6.15 -3.95 24.43
C PRO A 434 -5.15 -5.08 24.24
N SER A 435 -4.55 -5.57 25.33
CA SER A 435 -3.56 -6.65 25.24
C SER A 435 -4.20 -7.94 24.67
N GLY A 436 -3.55 -8.53 23.67
CA GLY A 436 -3.97 -9.78 23.04
C GLY A 436 -4.71 -9.59 21.71
N VAL A 437 -5.17 -10.69 21.13
CA VAL A 437 -6.02 -10.70 19.94
C VAL A 437 -7.46 -10.76 20.40
N ARG A 438 -8.29 -9.80 19.98
CA ARG A 438 -9.70 -9.77 20.33
C ARG A 438 -10.48 -10.73 19.44
N SER A 439 -11.47 -11.43 19.98
CA SER A 439 -12.29 -12.39 19.22
C SER A 439 -13.64 -11.80 18.81
N CYS A 440 -14.35 -12.46 17.90
CA CYS A 440 -15.72 -12.09 17.52
C CYS A 440 -16.77 -12.27 18.64
N GLY A 441 -16.38 -12.76 19.82
CA GLY A 441 -17.27 -12.94 20.97
C GLY A 441 -17.59 -11.67 21.77
N VAL A 442 -17.10 -10.49 21.35
CA VAL A 442 -17.31 -9.21 22.05
C VAL A 442 -18.74 -8.67 21.90
N SER A 443 -19.18 -7.87 22.88
CA SER A 443 -20.46 -7.17 22.91
C SER A 443 -20.25 -5.66 23.11
N PRO A 444 -20.98 -4.78 22.39
CA PRO A 444 -20.87 -3.33 22.59
C PRO A 444 -21.25 -2.88 24.00
N VAL A 445 -22.06 -3.66 24.71
CA VAL A 445 -22.50 -3.35 26.09
C VAL A 445 -21.39 -3.55 27.12
N SER A 446 -20.48 -4.48 26.90
CA SER A 446 -19.46 -4.87 27.89
C SER A 446 -18.02 -4.63 27.45
N ASP A 447 -17.79 -4.55 26.14
CA ASP A 447 -16.47 -4.46 25.55
C ASP A 447 -16.27 -3.11 24.87
N LYS A 448 -15.04 -2.60 24.95
CA LYS A 448 -14.70 -1.29 24.42
C LYS A 448 -14.56 -1.26 22.90
N TYR A 449 -14.85 -0.11 22.30
CA TYR A 449 -14.57 0.19 20.90
C TYR A 449 -15.20 -0.83 19.93
N VAL A 450 -16.42 -1.26 20.22
CA VAL A 450 -17.20 -2.14 19.35
C VAL A 450 -18.17 -1.28 18.55
N LEU A 451 -18.15 -1.41 17.23
CA LEU A 451 -19.19 -0.89 16.35
C LEU A 451 -20.07 -2.06 15.93
N ALA A 452 -21.28 -2.13 16.49
CA ALA A 452 -22.31 -3.09 16.11
C ALA A 452 -23.43 -2.36 15.37
N PHE A 453 -23.81 -2.86 14.19
CA PHE A 453 -24.91 -2.29 13.42
C PHE A 453 -25.67 -3.36 12.65
N GLU A 454 -26.92 -3.08 12.32
CA GLU A 454 -27.80 -4.02 11.63
C GLU A 454 -28.65 -3.34 10.55
N GLY A 455 -28.88 -4.04 9.43
CA GLY A 455 -29.70 -3.53 8.34
C GLY A 455 -29.08 -2.31 7.64
N ASP A 456 -29.85 -1.24 7.52
CA ASP A 456 -29.44 0.03 6.90
C ASP A 456 -29.17 1.13 7.95
N SER A 457 -28.86 0.72 9.19
CA SER A 457 -28.62 1.64 10.30
C SER A 457 -27.31 2.43 10.19
N LEU A 458 -26.34 1.96 9.39
CA LEU A 458 -25.13 2.70 9.04
C LEU A 458 -24.92 2.65 7.52
N PRO A 459 -25.66 3.47 6.74
CA PRO A 459 -25.73 3.31 5.29
C PRO A 459 -24.44 3.74 4.56
N ALA A 460 -23.74 4.76 5.08
CA ALA A 460 -22.50 5.24 4.48
C ALA A 460 -21.57 5.83 5.54
N ALA A 461 -20.39 5.22 5.72
CA ALA A 461 -19.33 5.69 6.59
C ALA A 461 -18.02 4.96 6.27
N SER A 462 -16.88 5.60 6.55
CA SER A 462 -15.59 4.92 6.57
C SER A 462 -15.17 4.64 8.00
N VAL A 463 -14.85 3.38 8.30
CA VAL A 463 -14.60 2.92 9.67
C VAL A 463 -13.12 2.60 9.82
N HIS A 464 -12.45 3.24 10.78
CA HIS A 464 -11.07 3.00 11.14
C HIS A 464 -10.91 2.81 12.66
N LEU A 465 -10.97 1.57 13.13
CA LEU A 465 -10.92 1.24 14.56
C LEU A 465 -9.64 0.46 14.90
N ILE A 466 -8.56 1.15 15.24
CA ILE A 466 -7.24 0.54 15.52
C ILE A 466 -7.31 -0.55 16.60
N PRO A 467 -7.99 -0.34 17.74
CA PRO A 467 -8.23 -1.39 18.74
C PRO A 467 -9.61 -2.05 18.62
N GLY A 468 -10.46 -1.60 17.71
CA GLY A 468 -11.89 -1.87 17.75
C GLY A 468 -12.34 -3.04 16.89
N ILE A 469 -13.58 -3.46 17.11
CA ILE A 469 -14.21 -4.55 16.37
C ILE A 469 -15.46 -4.01 15.70
N VAL A 470 -15.65 -4.37 14.43
CA VAL A 470 -16.90 -4.17 13.71
C VAL A 470 -17.70 -5.45 13.68
N LYS A 471 -18.99 -5.37 14.01
CA LYS A 471 -19.92 -6.50 14.00
C LYS A 471 -21.21 -6.15 13.27
N THR A 472 -21.75 -7.10 12.52
CA THR A 472 -23.08 -6.97 11.94
C THR A 472 -24.09 -7.93 12.58
N GLY A 473 -25.36 -7.55 12.51
CA GLY A 473 -26.47 -8.37 12.98
C GLY A 473 -26.78 -9.59 12.09
N THR A 474 -27.93 -10.21 12.35
CA THR A 474 -28.36 -11.43 11.63
C THR A 474 -29.15 -11.14 10.35
N SER A 475 -29.69 -9.94 10.22
CA SER A 475 -30.35 -9.50 8.99
C SER A 475 -29.35 -9.07 7.91
N ARG A 476 -29.83 -8.95 6.68
CA ARG A 476 -29.03 -8.43 5.57
C ARG A 476 -28.60 -7.01 5.88
N THR A 477 -27.30 -6.82 6.03
CA THR A 477 -26.70 -5.54 6.42
C THR A 477 -25.84 -5.01 5.30
N SER A 478 -25.86 -3.70 5.06
CA SER A 478 -25.04 -3.07 4.03
C SER A 478 -24.34 -1.82 4.54
N LEU A 479 -23.15 -1.54 3.98
CA LEU A 479 -22.39 -0.33 4.25
C LEU A 479 -21.73 0.13 2.95
N ASN A 480 -21.99 1.37 2.53
CA ASN A 480 -21.13 2.05 1.57
C ASN A 480 -19.93 2.61 2.30
N GLY A 481 -18.71 2.23 1.93
CA GLY A 481 -17.50 2.69 2.60
C GLY A 481 -16.38 1.65 2.65
N LEU A 482 -15.54 1.77 3.67
CA LEU A 482 -14.48 0.81 3.99
C LEU A 482 -14.45 0.52 5.49
N ILE A 483 -13.88 -0.62 5.86
CA ILE A 483 -13.69 -1.02 7.25
C ILE A 483 -12.25 -1.47 7.49
N TRP A 484 -11.52 -0.68 8.28
CA TRP A 484 -10.20 -1.00 8.81
C TRP A 484 -10.32 -1.14 10.33
N ALA A 485 -10.32 -2.35 10.85
CA ALA A 485 -10.54 -2.59 12.27
C ALA A 485 -9.63 -3.71 12.79
N ASP A 486 -9.40 -3.78 14.10
CA ASP A 486 -8.64 -4.89 14.69
C ASP A 486 -9.32 -6.23 14.38
N GLY A 487 -10.66 -6.23 14.42
CA GLY A 487 -11.47 -7.33 13.91
C GLY A 487 -12.75 -6.91 13.18
N ILE A 488 -13.19 -7.75 12.26
CA ILE A 488 -14.42 -7.60 11.48
C ILE A 488 -15.17 -8.92 11.53
N CYS A 489 -16.39 -8.91 12.07
CA CYS A 489 -17.19 -10.10 12.34
C CYS A 489 -18.59 -9.92 11.74
N THR A 490 -18.78 -10.43 10.53
CA THR A 490 -20.00 -10.33 9.74
C THR A 490 -20.62 -11.69 9.43
N ASP A 491 -20.20 -12.73 10.16
CA ASP A 491 -20.64 -14.12 9.99
C ASP A 491 -22.04 -14.42 10.56
N ALA A 492 -22.65 -13.48 11.28
CA ALA A 492 -23.99 -13.63 11.84
C ALA A 492 -25.10 -13.57 10.78
N GLY A 493 -24.87 -12.92 9.64
CA GLY A 493 -25.84 -12.72 8.57
C GLY A 493 -25.18 -12.19 7.29
N PRO A 494 -25.92 -12.05 6.18
CA PRO A 494 -25.35 -11.54 4.93
C PRO A 494 -24.89 -10.10 5.07
N PHE A 495 -23.67 -9.81 4.62
CA PHE A 495 -23.10 -8.47 4.65
C PHE A 495 -22.62 -8.02 3.27
N THR A 496 -22.96 -6.80 2.89
CA THR A 496 -22.52 -6.19 1.64
C THR A 496 -21.73 -4.92 1.94
N LEU A 497 -20.45 -4.92 1.56
CA LEU A 497 -19.67 -3.69 1.50
C LEU A 497 -19.76 -3.13 0.07
N VAL A 498 -20.27 -1.92 -0.06
CA VAL A 498 -20.30 -1.20 -1.34
C VAL A 498 -19.07 -0.31 -1.43
N SER A 499 -18.20 -0.56 -2.42
CA SER A 499 -16.95 0.17 -2.62
C SER A 499 -17.02 1.22 -3.76
N GLY A 500 -18.14 1.26 -4.49
CA GLY A 500 -18.40 2.27 -5.53
C GLY A 500 -19.24 3.44 -5.02
N THR A 501 -18.92 4.66 -5.46
CA THR A 501 -19.60 5.90 -5.08
C THR A 501 -20.32 6.54 -6.28
N SER A 502 -20.70 7.82 -6.23
CA SER A 502 -21.32 8.53 -7.37
C SER A 502 -20.32 8.84 -8.48
N GLY A 503 -20.74 8.64 -9.74
CA GLY A 503 -20.01 9.14 -10.91
C GLY A 503 -18.80 8.29 -11.33
N ASP A 504 -18.96 6.97 -11.37
CA ASP A 504 -17.89 6.00 -11.72
C ASP A 504 -16.62 6.18 -10.85
N SER A 505 -16.83 6.48 -9.56
CA SER A 505 -15.79 6.62 -8.55
C SER A 505 -15.83 5.49 -7.52
N THR A 506 -14.74 5.36 -6.78
CA THR A 506 -14.62 4.41 -5.67
C THR A 506 -14.44 5.15 -4.36
N VAL A 507 -14.88 4.51 -3.28
CA VAL A 507 -14.74 5.01 -1.90
C VAL A 507 -13.30 5.45 -1.63
N VAL A 508 -12.33 4.66 -2.10
CA VAL A 508 -10.92 4.92 -1.79
C VAL A 508 -10.37 6.12 -2.55
N ARG A 509 -10.80 6.34 -3.81
CA ARG A 509 -10.44 7.55 -4.56
C ARG A 509 -11.03 8.78 -3.88
N ASP A 510 -12.31 8.73 -3.54
CA ASP A 510 -13.01 9.85 -2.89
C ASP A 510 -12.40 10.17 -1.52
N LEU A 511 -12.00 9.15 -0.74
CA LEU A 511 -11.27 9.34 0.52
C LEU A 511 -9.90 9.97 0.32
N ASN A 512 -9.12 9.49 -0.66
CA ASN A 512 -7.80 10.04 -0.95
C ASN A 512 -7.88 11.51 -1.36
N GLU A 513 -8.90 11.89 -2.13
CA GLU A 513 -9.18 13.28 -2.52
C GLU A 513 -9.68 14.13 -1.34
N GLN A 514 -10.63 13.62 -0.56
CA GLN A 514 -11.24 14.34 0.58
C GLN A 514 -10.25 14.60 1.72
N TRP A 515 -9.34 13.66 1.99
CA TRP A 515 -8.42 13.69 3.13
C TRP A 515 -6.97 14.03 2.73
N ASP A 516 -6.73 14.33 1.46
CA ASP A 516 -5.43 14.74 0.91
C ASP A 516 -4.26 13.83 1.33
N TRP A 517 -4.50 12.52 1.28
CA TRP A 517 -3.52 11.51 1.69
C TRP A 517 -2.20 11.56 0.91
N GLU A 518 -2.26 11.98 -0.35
CA GLU A 518 -1.08 12.14 -1.20
C GLU A 518 -0.12 13.18 -0.64
N SER A 519 -0.61 14.35 -0.19
CA SER A 519 0.24 15.39 0.41
C SER A 519 0.82 14.96 1.76
N GLN A 520 0.13 14.07 2.46
CA GLN A 520 0.61 13.44 3.70
C GLN A 520 1.68 12.37 3.47
N ASN A 521 2.10 12.11 2.21
CA ASN A 521 3.01 11.03 1.82
C ASN A 521 2.50 9.65 2.25
N PHE A 522 1.19 9.45 2.32
CA PHE A 522 0.62 8.14 2.59
C PHE A 522 0.71 7.27 1.32
N PRO A 523 1.50 6.19 1.29
CA PRO A 523 1.68 5.36 0.10
C PRO A 523 0.46 4.47 -0.19
N GLY A 524 -0.58 4.57 0.63
CA GLY A 524 -1.78 3.77 0.61
C GLY A 524 -1.75 2.55 1.53
N TYR A 525 -2.93 1.97 1.71
CA TYR A 525 -3.14 0.77 2.52
C TYR A 525 -3.91 -0.27 1.71
N GLY A 526 -3.14 -1.21 1.17
CA GLY A 526 -3.62 -2.25 0.26
C GLY A 526 -2.50 -3.24 -0.05
N GLN A 527 -2.72 -4.00 -1.12
CA GLN A 527 -1.70 -4.74 -1.84
C GLN A 527 -0.76 -3.72 -2.51
N MET A 528 0.54 -3.82 -2.23
CA MET A 528 1.53 -2.82 -2.63
C MET A 528 2.34 -3.35 -3.82
N VAL A 529 2.59 -2.46 -4.77
CA VAL A 529 3.62 -2.67 -5.81
C VAL A 529 4.87 -1.89 -5.46
N THR A 530 6.01 -2.57 -5.50
CA THR A 530 7.32 -1.94 -5.30
C THR A 530 7.90 -1.54 -6.64
N ARG A 531 8.32 -0.27 -6.75
CA ARG A 531 8.87 0.30 -7.98
C ARG A 531 10.21 0.97 -7.73
N GLY A 532 11.11 0.83 -8.69
CA GLY A 532 12.32 1.61 -8.80
C GLY A 532 12.07 2.89 -9.61
N ILE A 533 12.24 4.05 -8.97
CA ILE A 533 12.15 5.38 -9.58
C ILE A 533 13.57 5.95 -9.65
N ARG A 534 13.85 6.75 -10.68
CA ARG A 534 15.19 7.31 -10.92
C ARG A 534 15.72 8.02 -9.67
N GLY A 535 16.89 7.58 -9.20
CA GLY A 535 17.60 8.17 -8.06
C GLY A 535 18.32 9.47 -8.39
N THR A 536 18.87 10.13 -7.37
CA THR A 536 19.74 11.32 -7.51
C THR A 536 21.22 11.00 -7.77
N GLY A 537 21.61 9.72 -7.73
CA GLY A 537 22.98 9.29 -7.98
C GLY A 537 23.42 9.51 -9.44
N LEU A 538 24.70 9.83 -9.63
CA LEU A 538 25.30 9.92 -10.96
C LEU A 538 25.57 8.52 -11.51
N ASP A 539 25.22 8.29 -12.78
CA ASP A 539 25.62 7.08 -13.50
C ASP A 539 27.13 7.06 -13.65
N THR A 540 27.78 5.96 -13.25
CA THR A 540 29.23 5.79 -13.43
C THR A 540 29.54 4.59 -14.29
N PHE A 541 30.48 4.76 -15.23
CA PHE A 541 30.95 3.71 -16.12
C PHE A 541 32.38 3.32 -15.79
N ARG A 542 32.63 2.04 -15.55
CA ARG A 542 33.97 1.44 -15.54
C ARG A 542 34.20 0.77 -16.90
N ARG A 543 35.32 1.11 -17.54
CA ARG A 543 35.70 0.67 -18.90
C ARG A 543 36.90 -0.27 -18.81
N TRP A 544 36.96 -1.31 -19.65
CA TRP A 544 38.12 -2.23 -19.74
C TRP A 544 38.51 -2.54 -21.19
#